data_AF-A0A0C2X8V1-F1
#
_entry.id   AF-A0A0C2X8V1-F1
#
_cell.length_a   1.000
_cell.length_b   1.000
_cell.length_c   1.000
_cell.angle_alpha   90.00
_cell.angle_beta   90.00
_cell.angle_gamma   90.00
#
_symmetry.space_group_name_H-M   'P 1'
#
loop_
_entity.id
_entity.type
_entity.pdbx_description
1 polymer ?
#
loop_
_entity_poly.entity_id
_entity_poly.type
_entity_poly.pdbx_seq_one_letter_code
_entity_poly.pdbx_strand_id
1 'polypeptide(L)'
;MFGTPLPSELHLRVQHRAGAVSAYQMLFRLEKTVLDDIDSAATKSERENTERSLMYCRIVGHFFHHVPTDEGLSHLVREVASTGGDKQKLLDLGKLYYNHALRVFRAAKGRTPAQSSHPSRPSFGTLADLIKAKLQDAPQSHKTSTDKALVRDGFKCLISGAYDINSALQSAELKRAGRGNLTPTQCAHIFSESTNVGVSEGSSQANYAASA
;
A
#
# COMPACT_ATOMS: atom_id res chain seq x y z
N MET A 1 0.40 -21.40 5.09
CA MET A 1 1.36 -20.65 5.94
C MET A 1 0.56 -19.55 6.63
N PHE A 2 0.15 -19.78 7.87
CA PHE A 2 -0.61 -18.81 8.66
C PHE A 2 0.32 -17.63 8.96
N GLY A 3 -0.05 -16.40 8.60
CA GLY A 3 0.85 -15.23 8.69
C GLY A 3 1.48 -15.05 10.08
N THR A 4 2.52 -14.23 10.22
CA THR A 4 3.26 -14.09 11.49
C THR A 4 2.33 -13.81 12.70
N PRO A 5 2.45 -14.56 13.82
CA PRO A 5 1.69 -14.30 15.05
C PRO A 5 1.82 -12.86 15.54
N LEU A 6 0.83 -12.37 16.29
CA LEU A 6 0.95 -11.04 16.89
C LEU A 6 2.05 -11.02 17.96
N PRO A 7 2.96 -10.01 17.93
CA PRO A 7 3.94 -9.84 18.99
C PRO A 7 3.28 -9.72 20.37
N SER A 8 3.84 -10.40 21.37
CA SER A 8 3.38 -10.29 22.76
C SER A 8 3.62 -8.89 23.36
N GLU A 9 4.58 -8.16 22.81
CA GLU A 9 4.98 -6.83 23.26
C GLU A 9 4.71 -5.80 22.18
N LEU A 10 4.14 -4.67 22.59
CA LEU A 10 3.98 -3.49 21.74
C LEU A 10 5.29 -2.71 21.67
N HIS A 11 5.60 -2.12 20.52
CA HIS A 11 6.72 -1.19 20.39
C HIS A 11 6.53 0.02 21.33
N LEU A 12 7.60 0.54 21.93
CA LEU A 12 7.56 1.68 22.87
C LEU A 12 6.76 2.87 22.34
N ARG A 13 6.93 3.18 21.04
CA ARG A 13 6.16 4.23 20.33
C ARG A 13 4.64 4.08 20.50
N VAL A 14 4.15 2.85 20.52
CA VAL A 14 2.73 2.52 20.59
C VAL A 14 2.26 2.53 22.04
N GLN A 15 3.09 2.06 22.97
CA GLN A 15 2.73 1.96 24.39
C GLN A 15 2.36 3.31 25.02
N HIS A 16 3.00 4.40 24.59
CA HIS A 16 2.74 5.75 25.10
C HIS A 16 1.43 6.38 24.59
N ARG A 17 0.72 5.73 23.66
CA ARG A 17 -0.53 6.26 23.10
C ARG A 17 -1.72 5.83 23.95
N ALA A 18 -2.55 6.81 24.33
CA ALA A 18 -3.75 6.58 25.12
C ALA A 18 -4.66 5.54 24.43
N GLY A 19 -5.06 4.52 25.18
CA GLY A 19 -5.92 3.44 24.68
C GLY A 19 -5.26 2.42 23.77
N ALA A 20 -4.01 2.62 23.32
CA ALA A 20 -3.37 1.72 22.35
C ALA A 20 -3.08 0.33 22.92
N VAL A 21 -2.63 0.26 24.18
CA VAL A 21 -2.39 -1.02 24.88
C VAL A 21 -3.70 -1.81 25.01
N SER A 22 -4.79 -1.13 25.42
CA SER A 22 -6.10 -1.77 25.58
C SER A 22 -6.65 -2.26 24.23
N ALA A 23 -6.59 -1.42 23.20
CA ALA A 23 -7.02 -1.78 21.85
C ALA A 23 -6.22 -2.97 21.30
N TYR A 24 -4.90 -2.99 21.47
CA TYR A 24 -4.08 -4.11 21.04
C TYR A 24 -4.38 -5.40 21.80
N GLN A 25 -4.65 -5.32 23.11
CA GLN A 25 -5.07 -6.46 23.90
C GLN A 25 -6.39 -7.07 23.41
N MET A 26 -7.32 -6.28 22.87
CA MET A 26 -8.54 -6.81 22.24
C MET A 26 -8.20 -7.71 21.05
N LEU A 27 -7.27 -7.28 20.19
CA LEU A 27 -6.79 -8.06 19.04
C LEU A 27 -6.02 -9.31 19.48
N PHE A 28 -5.20 -9.21 20.53
CA PHE A 28 -4.45 -10.34 21.06
C PHE A 28 -5.38 -11.42 21.65
N ARG A 29 -6.45 -11.00 22.35
CA ARG A 29 -7.49 -11.93 22.84
C ARG A 29 -8.25 -12.56 21.68
N LEU A 30 -8.60 -11.77 20.67
CA LEU A 30 -9.26 -12.26 19.46
C LEU A 30 -8.40 -13.32 18.75
N GLU A 31 -7.09 -13.08 18.60
CA GLU A 31 -6.18 -14.04 17.95
C GLU A 31 -6.22 -15.40 18.65
N LYS A 32 -6.18 -15.41 20.00
CA LYS A 32 -6.27 -16.65 20.79
C LYS A 32 -7.60 -17.36 20.55
N THR A 33 -8.72 -16.66 20.67
CA THR A 33 -10.05 -17.24 20.41
C THR A 33 -10.17 -17.82 19.02
N VAL A 34 -9.65 -17.13 17.99
CA VAL A 34 -9.70 -17.62 16.61
C VAL A 34 -8.79 -18.83 16.41
N LEU A 35 -7.64 -18.93 17.10
CA LEU A 35 -6.80 -20.13 17.07
C LEU A 35 -7.52 -21.33 17.71
N ASP A 36 -8.17 -21.13 18.86
CA ASP A 36 -8.96 -22.18 19.52
C ASP A 36 -10.12 -22.66 18.62
N ASP A 37 -10.76 -21.73 17.89
CA ASP A 37 -11.80 -22.04 16.90
C ASP A 37 -11.26 -22.85 15.69
N ILE A 38 -10.00 -22.63 15.27
CA ILE A 38 -9.36 -23.40 14.19
C ILE A 38 -9.14 -24.84 14.63
N ASP A 39 -8.65 -25.03 15.85
CA ASP A 39 -8.39 -26.35 16.41
C ASP A 39 -9.69 -27.14 16.65
N SER A 40 -10.78 -26.42 16.91
CA SER A 40 -12.13 -26.97 17.12
C SER A 40 -12.95 -27.15 15.84
N ALA A 41 -12.44 -26.76 14.67
CA ALA A 41 -13.21 -26.77 13.42
C ALA A 41 -13.55 -28.20 12.97
N ALA A 42 -14.85 -28.49 12.82
CA ALA A 42 -15.35 -29.82 12.46
C ALA A 42 -15.22 -30.11 10.95
N THR A 43 -15.29 -29.06 10.12
CA THR A 43 -15.24 -29.19 8.67
C THR A 43 -14.08 -28.41 8.05
N LYS A 44 -13.66 -28.83 6.86
CA LYS A 44 -12.65 -28.11 6.07
C LYS A 44 -13.10 -26.68 5.75
N SER A 45 -14.38 -26.48 5.42
CA SER A 45 -14.90 -25.14 5.08
C SER A 45 -14.92 -24.20 6.28
N GLU A 46 -15.27 -24.70 7.47
CA GLU A 46 -15.20 -23.90 8.70
C GLU A 46 -13.76 -23.51 8.99
N ARG A 47 -12.84 -24.47 8.90
CA ARG A 47 -11.42 -24.23 9.10
C ARG A 47 -10.90 -23.13 8.18
N GLU A 48 -11.21 -23.19 6.88
CA GLU A 48 -10.81 -22.15 5.91
C GLU A 48 -11.38 -20.76 6.25
N ASN A 49 -12.61 -20.68 6.76
CA ASN A 49 -13.21 -19.41 7.18
C ASN A 49 -12.55 -18.86 8.45
N THR A 50 -12.23 -19.73 9.41
CA THR A 50 -11.55 -19.34 10.65
C THR A 50 -10.10 -18.92 10.37
N GLU A 51 -9.41 -19.58 9.43
CA GLU A 51 -8.09 -19.18 8.95
C GLU A 51 -8.09 -17.78 8.30
N ARG A 52 -9.14 -17.44 7.55
CA ARG A 52 -9.32 -16.05 7.04
C ARG A 52 -9.56 -15.05 8.17
N SER A 53 -10.33 -15.45 9.18
CA SER A 53 -10.58 -14.62 10.37
C SER A 53 -9.27 -14.34 11.12
N LEU A 54 -8.39 -15.34 11.23
CA LEU A 54 -7.07 -15.19 11.82
C LEU A 54 -6.22 -14.18 11.05
N MET A 55 -6.25 -14.26 9.72
CA MET A 55 -5.58 -13.29 8.86
C MET A 55 -6.11 -11.86 9.09
N TYR A 56 -7.43 -11.66 9.17
CA TYR A 56 -8.02 -10.34 9.41
C TYR A 56 -7.59 -9.75 10.76
N CYS A 57 -7.63 -10.55 11.82
CA CYS A 57 -7.12 -10.15 13.13
C CYS A 57 -5.64 -9.74 13.08
N ARG A 58 -4.80 -10.55 12.43
CA ARG A 58 -3.36 -10.31 12.32
C ARG A 58 -3.02 -9.06 11.53
N ILE A 59 -3.76 -8.75 10.46
CA ILE A 59 -3.56 -7.53 9.67
C ILE A 59 -3.67 -6.29 10.56
N VAL A 60 -4.75 -6.18 11.33
CA VAL A 60 -4.98 -5.02 12.20
C VAL A 60 -3.91 -4.96 13.29
N GLY A 61 -3.59 -6.09 13.93
CA GLY A 61 -2.58 -6.12 14.97
C GLY A 61 -1.17 -5.75 14.47
N HIS A 62 -0.79 -6.17 13.25
CA HIS A 62 0.48 -5.75 12.65
C HIS A 62 0.50 -4.27 12.25
N PHE A 63 -0.64 -3.67 11.95
CA PHE A 63 -0.69 -2.23 11.67
C PHE A 63 -0.30 -1.39 12.89
N PHE A 64 -0.53 -1.85 14.13
CA PHE A 64 -0.01 -1.15 15.31
C PHE A 64 1.52 -1.02 15.28
N HIS A 65 2.22 -1.98 14.68
CA HIS A 65 3.68 -2.00 14.60
C HIS A 65 4.23 -1.27 13.38
N HIS A 66 3.45 -1.19 12.30
CA HIS A 66 3.94 -0.73 10.99
C HIS A 66 3.33 0.58 10.50
N VAL A 67 2.32 1.13 11.18
CA VAL A 67 1.73 2.40 10.72
C VAL A 67 2.78 3.52 10.81
N PRO A 68 3.04 4.25 9.72
CA PRO A 68 4.17 5.16 9.66
C PRO A 68 3.92 6.44 10.47
N THR A 69 2.66 6.90 10.56
CA THR A 69 2.31 8.19 11.18
C THR A 69 1.61 8.02 12.51
N ASP A 70 1.85 8.95 13.43
CA ASP A 70 1.18 8.97 14.74
C ASP A 70 -0.32 9.26 14.61
N GLU A 71 -0.71 10.03 13.60
CA GLU A 71 -2.11 10.27 13.26
C GLU A 71 -2.79 8.97 12.80
N GLY A 72 -2.14 8.21 11.91
CA GLY A 72 -2.62 6.91 11.46
C GLY A 72 -2.77 5.92 12.62
N LEU A 73 -1.80 5.92 13.56
CA LEU A 73 -1.90 5.12 14.78
C LEU A 73 -3.09 5.54 15.65
N SER A 74 -3.28 6.84 15.84
CA SER A 74 -4.38 7.38 16.65
C SER A 74 -5.75 7.04 16.07
N HIS A 75 -5.87 7.07 14.74
CA HIS A 75 -7.06 6.61 14.03
C HIS A 75 -7.29 5.11 14.22
N LEU A 76 -6.26 4.28 14.01
CA LEU A 76 -6.35 2.82 14.17
C LEU A 76 -6.78 2.43 15.59
N VAL A 77 -6.18 3.06 16.61
CA VAL A 77 -6.53 2.83 18.02
C VAL A 77 -8.00 3.16 18.27
N ARG A 78 -8.49 4.28 17.72
CA ARG A 78 -9.89 4.70 17.85
C ARG A 78 -10.85 3.73 17.19
N GLU A 79 -10.55 3.28 15.98
CA GLU A 79 -11.38 2.30 15.27
C GLU A 79 -11.47 0.99 16.05
N VAL A 80 -10.35 0.44 16.51
CA VAL A 80 -10.34 -0.79 17.31
C VAL A 80 -11.10 -0.58 18.62
N ALA A 81 -10.88 0.52 19.33
CA ALA A 81 -11.59 0.82 20.56
C ALA A 81 -13.11 0.94 20.34
N SER A 82 -13.55 1.52 19.20
CA SER A 82 -14.96 1.69 18.87
C SER A 82 -15.72 0.38 18.66
N THR A 83 -14.99 -0.73 18.44
CA THR A 83 -15.61 -2.06 18.36
C THR A 83 -16.12 -2.55 19.71
N GLY A 84 -15.63 -1.97 20.83
CA GLY A 84 -15.95 -2.43 22.18
C GLY A 84 -15.43 -3.83 22.50
N GLY A 85 -14.46 -4.34 21.72
CA GLY A 85 -13.98 -5.71 21.83
C GLY A 85 -14.90 -6.76 21.21
N ASP A 86 -15.94 -6.35 20.47
CA ASP A 86 -16.81 -7.26 19.74
C ASP A 86 -16.03 -8.03 18.67
N LYS A 87 -16.10 -9.38 18.75
CA LYS A 87 -15.38 -10.29 17.87
C LYS A 87 -15.68 -10.01 16.39
N GLN A 88 -16.95 -9.88 16.03
CA GLN A 88 -17.35 -9.75 14.63
C GLN A 88 -16.93 -8.39 14.08
N LYS A 89 -17.11 -7.31 14.83
CA LYS A 89 -16.69 -5.97 14.43
C LYS A 89 -15.17 -5.86 14.22
N LEU A 90 -14.37 -6.50 15.08
CA LEU A 90 -12.92 -6.55 14.91
C LEU A 90 -12.50 -7.31 13.64
N LEU A 91 -13.18 -8.42 13.35
CA LEU A 91 -12.94 -9.18 12.11
C LEU A 91 -13.39 -8.39 10.87
N ASP A 92 -14.51 -7.69 10.94
CA ASP A 92 -15.00 -6.83 9.85
C ASP A 92 -14.05 -5.66 9.59
N LEU A 93 -13.47 -5.06 10.64
CA LEU A 93 -12.42 -4.05 10.53
C LEU A 93 -11.18 -4.62 9.83
N GLY A 94 -10.72 -5.81 10.23
CA GLY A 94 -9.60 -6.47 9.55
C GLY A 94 -9.88 -6.82 8.10
N LYS A 95 -11.12 -7.23 7.79
CA LYS A 95 -11.58 -7.47 6.43
C LYS A 95 -11.65 -6.20 5.59
N LEU A 96 -12.04 -5.06 6.18
CA LEU A 96 -12.00 -3.74 5.55
C LEU A 96 -10.58 -3.39 5.14
N TYR A 97 -9.63 -3.46 6.07
CA TYR A 97 -8.21 -3.20 5.79
C TYR A 97 -7.63 -4.19 4.77
N TYR A 98 -7.98 -5.47 4.86
CA TYR A 98 -7.60 -6.44 3.84
C TYR A 98 -8.10 -6.01 2.45
N ASN A 99 -9.39 -5.71 2.30
CA ASN A 99 -9.97 -5.40 0.99
C ASN A 99 -9.47 -4.09 0.39
N HIS A 100 -9.26 -3.06 1.20
CA HIS A 100 -8.99 -1.71 0.73
C HIS A 100 -7.52 -1.29 0.81
N ALA A 101 -6.75 -1.87 1.74
CA ALA A 101 -5.32 -1.53 1.88
C ALA A 101 -4.40 -2.61 1.30
N LEU A 102 -4.70 -3.90 1.47
CA LEU A 102 -3.74 -4.97 1.11
C LEU A 102 -4.09 -5.72 -0.18
N ARG A 103 -5.37 -5.97 -0.44
CA ARG A 103 -5.84 -6.78 -1.57
C ARG A 103 -5.47 -6.16 -2.92
N VAL A 104 -5.42 -4.82 -2.98
CA VAL A 104 -4.99 -4.08 -4.18
C VAL A 104 -3.58 -4.46 -4.63
N PHE A 105 -2.67 -4.76 -3.69
CA PHE A 105 -1.30 -5.20 -3.99
C PHE A 105 -1.19 -6.68 -4.36
N ARG A 106 -2.23 -7.47 -4.09
CA ARG A 106 -2.26 -8.92 -4.37
C ARG A 106 -2.72 -9.25 -5.79
N ALA A 107 -3.43 -8.32 -6.43
CA ALA A 107 -4.02 -8.50 -7.76
C ALA A 107 -3.05 -8.06 -8.88
N ALA A 108 -1.95 -8.79 -9.07
CA ALA A 108 -1.06 -8.62 -10.23
C ALA A 108 -1.46 -9.50 -11.44
N LYS A 109 -2.68 -10.07 -11.46
CA LYS A 109 -3.11 -11.06 -12.48
C LYS A 109 -4.44 -10.73 -13.19
N GLY A 110 -5.02 -9.55 -12.97
CA GLY A 110 -6.22 -9.11 -13.68
C GLY A 110 -5.91 -8.03 -14.70
N ARG A 111 -6.70 -7.93 -15.78
CA ARG A 111 -6.72 -6.74 -16.64
C ARG A 111 -6.95 -5.52 -15.75
N THR A 112 -6.10 -4.51 -15.89
CA THR A 112 -6.34 -3.17 -15.32
C THR A 112 -7.79 -2.78 -15.62
N PRO A 113 -8.60 -2.37 -14.62
CA PRO A 113 -9.97 -1.95 -14.88
C PRO A 113 -9.99 -0.90 -15.99
N ALA A 114 -10.96 -1.01 -16.90
CA ALA A 114 -11.17 0.00 -17.93
C ALA A 114 -11.25 1.38 -17.26
N GLN A 115 -10.60 2.37 -17.86
CA GLN A 115 -10.54 3.72 -17.31
C GLN A 115 -11.97 4.24 -17.06
N SER A 116 -12.25 4.76 -15.87
CA SER A 116 -13.55 5.34 -15.54
C SER A 116 -13.79 6.60 -16.37
N SER A 117 -14.97 6.71 -16.98
CA SER A 117 -15.45 7.90 -17.67
C SER A 117 -15.88 8.99 -16.66
N HIS A 118 -14.93 9.55 -15.92
CA HIS A 118 -15.22 10.64 -14.99
C HIS A 118 -15.29 11.99 -15.75
N PRO A 119 -16.31 12.85 -15.52
CA PRO A 119 -16.53 14.09 -16.26
C PRO A 119 -15.46 15.18 -16.08
N SER A 120 -14.60 15.08 -15.06
CA SER A 120 -13.43 15.97 -14.90
C SER A 120 -12.18 15.50 -15.67
N ARG A 121 -12.31 14.45 -16.51
CA ARG A 121 -11.24 14.06 -17.45
C ARG A 121 -11.11 15.15 -18.52
N PRO A 122 -9.90 15.67 -18.80
CA PRO A 122 -9.69 16.57 -19.93
C PRO A 122 -10.23 15.90 -21.20
N SER A 123 -11.18 16.54 -21.89
CA SER A 123 -11.62 16.07 -23.19
C SER A 123 -10.48 16.32 -24.17
N PHE A 124 -9.74 15.28 -24.53
CA PHE A 124 -8.82 15.37 -25.66
C PHE A 124 -9.68 15.47 -26.92
N GLY A 125 -9.56 16.61 -27.63
CA GLY A 125 -10.45 16.98 -28.73
C GLY A 125 -10.44 16.00 -29.90
N THR A 126 -9.36 15.23 -30.06
CA THR A 126 -9.25 14.16 -31.04
C THR A 126 -8.52 12.94 -30.45
N LEU A 127 -8.72 11.76 -31.06
CA LEU A 127 -7.96 10.55 -30.74
C LEU A 127 -6.44 10.78 -30.91
N ALA A 128 -6.05 11.64 -31.85
CA ALA A 128 -4.66 12.03 -32.07
C ALA A 128 -4.08 12.84 -30.90
N ASP A 129 -4.87 13.72 -30.26
CA ASP A 129 -4.42 14.46 -29.07
C ASP A 129 -4.26 13.56 -27.84
N LEU A 130 -5.14 12.56 -27.69
CA LEU A 130 -5.03 11.55 -26.64
C LEU A 130 -3.77 10.69 -26.85
N ILE A 131 -3.54 10.23 -28.08
CA ILE A 131 -2.37 9.45 -28.46
C ILE A 131 -1.09 10.26 -28.24
N LYS A 132 -1.04 11.52 -28.69
CA LYS A 132 0.12 12.41 -28.51
C LYS A 132 0.40 12.76 -27.05
N ALA A 133 -0.63 12.89 -26.22
CA ALA A 133 -0.47 13.13 -24.78
C ALA A 133 -0.05 11.87 -24.00
N LYS A 134 -0.38 10.67 -24.50
CA LYS A 134 -0.07 9.38 -23.87
C LYS A 134 1.24 8.76 -24.38
N LEU A 135 1.65 9.08 -25.60
CA LEU A 135 2.94 8.75 -26.20
C LEU A 135 4.01 9.80 -25.82
N GLN A 136 4.15 10.10 -24.53
CA GLN A 136 5.47 10.57 -24.10
C GLN A 136 6.35 9.34 -23.96
N ASP A 137 7.51 9.34 -24.61
CA ASP A 137 8.44 8.22 -24.57
C ASP A 137 8.64 7.77 -23.12
N ALA A 138 8.27 6.51 -22.89
CA ALA A 138 8.58 5.84 -21.65
C ALA A 138 10.09 5.97 -21.46
N PRO A 139 10.56 6.49 -20.31
CA PRO A 139 11.99 6.60 -20.04
C PRO A 139 12.68 5.26 -20.33
N GLN A 140 13.57 5.25 -21.33
CA GLN A 140 14.23 4.04 -21.83
C GLN A 140 15.35 3.56 -20.90
N SER A 141 15.50 4.18 -19.73
CA SER A 141 16.43 3.74 -18.71
C SER A 141 15.88 3.97 -17.31
N HIS A 142 16.21 3.06 -16.40
CA HIS A 142 15.95 3.17 -14.97
C HIS A 142 16.40 4.51 -14.39
N LYS A 143 17.54 5.05 -14.87
CA LYS A 143 18.03 6.36 -14.46
C LYS A 143 17.07 7.47 -14.87
N THR A 144 16.63 7.50 -16.13
CA THR A 144 15.67 8.50 -16.60
C THR A 144 14.32 8.39 -15.89
N SER A 145 13.87 7.18 -15.57
CA SER A 145 12.67 6.94 -14.77
C SER A 145 12.79 7.55 -13.38
N THR A 146 13.93 7.31 -12.73
CA THR A 146 14.24 7.84 -11.39
C THR A 146 14.29 9.36 -11.41
N ASP A 147 14.97 9.96 -12.38
CA ASP A 147 15.09 11.42 -12.49
C ASP A 147 13.71 12.08 -12.72
N LYS A 148 12.87 11.51 -13.60
CA LYS A 148 11.50 11.99 -13.83
C LYS A 148 10.63 11.85 -12.58
N ALA A 149 10.74 10.75 -11.84
CA ALA A 149 9.99 10.54 -10.60
C ALA A 149 10.42 11.53 -9.51
N LEU A 150 11.72 11.77 -9.36
CA LEU A 150 12.26 12.76 -8.43
C LEU A 150 11.73 14.16 -8.74
N VAL A 151 11.76 14.60 -9.99
CA VAL A 151 11.21 15.91 -10.38
C VAL A 151 9.71 15.99 -10.07
N ARG A 152 8.94 14.97 -10.45
CA ARG A 152 7.49 14.90 -10.18
C ARG A 152 7.18 15.05 -8.70
N ASP A 153 7.96 14.39 -7.85
CA ASP A 153 7.70 14.32 -6.42
C ASP A 153 8.39 15.44 -5.62
N GLY A 154 9.04 16.39 -6.30
CA GLY A 154 9.74 17.52 -5.66
C GLY A 154 11.01 17.12 -4.94
N PHE A 155 11.70 16.09 -5.44
CA PHE A 155 12.94 15.51 -4.92
C PHE A 155 12.82 14.95 -3.49
N LYS A 156 11.61 14.55 -3.10
CA LYS A 156 11.32 13.94 -1.80
C LYS A 156 10.56 12.63 -1.95
N CYS A 157 10.76 11.73 -1.00
CA CYS A 157 9.91 10.56 -0.85
C CYS A 157 8.49 11.00 -0.46
N LEU A 158 7.48 10.58 -1.22
CA LEU A 158 6.08 10.88 -0.91
C LEU A 158 5.59 10.27 0.41
N ILE A 159 6.25 9.23 0.92
CA ILE A 159 5.84 8.52 2.14
C ILE A 159 6.53 9.11 3.38
N SER A 160 7.85 9.23 3.36
CA SER A 160 8.61 9.72 4.51
C SER A 160 8.80 11.24 4.53
N GLY A 161 8.56 11.92 3.41
CA GLY A 161 8.86 13.35 3.22
C GLY A 161 10.36 13.67 3.16
N ALA A 162 11.23 12.68 3.26
CA ALA A 162 12.68 12.86 3.22
C ALA A 162 13.17 13.22 1.82
N TYR A 163 14.12 14.15 1.74
CA TYR A 163 14.69 14.61 0.47
C TYR A 163 15.76 13.64 -0.03
N ASP A 164 15.86 13.52 -1.36
CA ASP A 164 16.86 12.69 -2.00
C ASP A 164 18.27 13.25 -1.81
N ILE A 165 19.15 12.43 -1.23
CA ILE A 165 20.51 12.83 -0.87
C ILE A 165 21.34 13.18 -2.11
N ASN A 166 21.20 12.46 -3.22
CA ASN A 166 22.00 12.68 -4.42
C ASN A 166 21.61 13.99 -5.10
N SER A 167 20.32 14.29 -5.13
CA SER A 167 19.77 15.55 -5.63
C SER A 167 20.20 16.73 -4.75
N ALA A 168 20.18 16.56 -3.41
CA ALA A 168 20.63 17.57 -2.46
C ALA A 168 22.15 17.86 -2.53
N LEU A 169 22.97 16.89 -2.93
CA LEU A 169 24.40 17.14 -3.18
C LEU A 169 24.65 18.04 -4.39
N GLN A 170 23.73 18.03 -5.36
CA GLN A 170 23.84 18.80 -6.61
C GLN A 170 23.13 20.16 -6.56
N SER A 171 22.28 20.41 -5.55
CA SER A 171 21.55 21.67 -5.41
C SER A 171 21.57 22.19 -3.97
N ALA A 172 22.12 23.39 -3.79
CA ALA A 172 22.15 24.08 -2.50
C ALA A 172 20.74 24.39 -1.95
N GLU A 173 19.77 24.60 -2.84
CA GLU A 173 18.38 24.82 -2.48
C GLU A 173 17.77 23.56 -1.86
N LEU A 174 17.93 22.40 -2.51
CA LEU A 174 17.47 21.11 -2.00
C LEU A 174 18.19 20.71 -0.72
N LYS A 175 19.50 20.99 -0.63
CA LYS A 175 20.29 20.78 0.59
C LYS A 175 19.76 21.58 1.77
N ARG A 176 19.32 22.82 1.53
CA ARG A 176 18.71 23.69 2.55
C ARG A 176 17.32 23.19 2.92
N ALA A 177 16.51 22.82 1.93
CA ALA A 177 15.14 22.33 2.13
C ALA A 177 15.10 20.99 2.91
N GLY A 178 16.03 20.08 2.63
CA GLY A 178 16.12 18.77 3.27
C GLY A 178 17.02 18.70 4.50
N ARG A 179 17.43 19.83 5.08
CA ARG A 179 18.39 19.87 6.20
C ARG A 179 17.92 18.99 7.36
N GLY A 180 18.70 17.96 7.71
CA GLY A 180 18.38 17.01 8.77
C GLY A 180 17.42 15.87 8.37
N ASN A 181 16.97 15.84 7.10
CA ASN A 181 16.06 14.82 6.57
C ASN A 181 16.45 14.42 5.13
N LEU A 182 17.71 14.03 4.94
CA LEU A 182 18.24 13.53 3.67
C LEU A 182 18.38 12.01 3.73
N THR A 183 17.89 11.32 2.70
CA THR A 183 18.04 9.87 2.57
C THR A 183 18.25 9.50 1.10
N PRO A 184 18.95 8.40 0.79
CA PRO A 184 18.86 7.79 -0.52
C PRO A 184 17.39 7.46 -0.82
N THR A 185 16.89 7.93 -1.97
CA THR A 185 15.57 7.52 -2.46
C THR A 185 15.70 6.44 -3.52
N GLN A 186 14.66 5.62 -3.65
CA GLN A 186 14.58 4.57 -4.67
C GLN A 186 13.28 4.75 -5.45
N CYS A 187 13.36 4.64 -6.77
CA CYS A 187 12.18 4.69 -7.62
C CYS A 187 11.42 3.37 -7.50
N ALA A 188 10.25 3.40 -6.86
CA ALA A 188 9.36 2.24 -6.80
C ALA A 188 8.44 2.23 -8.02
N HIS A 189 8.58 1.21 -8.86
CA HIS A 189 7.70 0.99 -10.00
C HIS A 189 6.40 0.31 -9.53
N ILE A 190 5.24 0.91 -9.81
CA ILE A 190 3.93 0.28 -9.56
C ILE A 190 3.67 -0.85 -10.58
N PHE A 191 4.16 -0.69 -11.81
CA PHE A 191 4.20 -1.73 -12.84
C PHE A 191 5.64 -1.88 -13.34
N SER A 192 6.10 -3.11 -13.55
CA SER A 192 7.47 -3.41 -13.97
C SER A 192 7.86 -2.68 -15.25
N GLU A 193 9.09 -2.18 -15.32
CA GLU A 193 9.65 -1.50 -16.50
C GLU A 193 9.49 -2.32 -17.79
N SER A 194 9.60 -3.65 -17.70
CA SER A 194 9.41 -4.60 -18.80
C SER A 194 8.02 -4.60 -19.42
N THR A 195 7.01 -4.00 -18.79
CA THR A 195 5.64 -3.94 -19.32
C THR A 195 5.51 -2.93 -20.47
N ASN A 196 6.46 -1.98 -20.62
CA ASN A 196 6.42 -0.93 -21.63
C ASN A 196 7.62 -0.93 -22.61
N VAL A 197 8.43 -2.00 -22.63
CA VAL A 197 9.55 -2.12 -23.58
C VAL A 197 9.04 -2.71 -24.90
N GLY A 198 9.36 -2.08 -26.05
CA GLY A 198 9.04 -2.61 -27.38
C GLY A 198 7.73 -2.15 -28.01
N VAL A 199 7.09 -1.09 -27.49
CA VAL A 199 5.86 -0.50 -28.06
C VAL A 199 6.18 0.51 -29.19
N SER A 200 7.08 0.15 -30.10
CA SER A 200 7.20 0.84 -31.39
C SER A 200 6.01 0.46 -32.28
N GLU A 201 5.49 1.43 -33.04
CA GLU A 201 4.33 1.21 -33.93
C GLU A 201 4.58 0.02 -34.86
N GLY A 202 3.68 -0.97 -34.82
CA GLY A 202 3.74 -2.18 -35.65
C GLY A 202 4.34 -3.42 -35.01
N SER A 203 4.82 -3.38 -33.75
CA SER A 203 5.26 -4.60 -33.05
C SER A 203 4.07 -5.45 -32.58
N SER A 204 4.26 -6.77 -32.45
CA SER A 204 3.26 -7.69 -31.90
C SER A 204 2.85 -7.35 -30.46
N GLN A 205 3.71 -6.63 -29.73
CA GLN A 205 3.47 -6.15 -28.37
C GLN A 205 2.54 -4.92 -28.35
N ALA A 206 2.58 -4.05 -29.37
CA ALA A 206 1.64 -2.93 -29.51
C ALA A 206 0.20 -3.41 -29.73
N ASN A 207 0.01 -4.48 -30.52
CA ASN A 207 -1.31 -5.06 -30.76
C ASN A 207 -1.89 -5.77 -29.52
N TYR A 208 -1.05 -6.38 -28.66
CA TYR A 208 -1.48 -6.98 -27.40
C TYR A 208 -1.92 -5.92 -26.37
N ALA A 209 -1.23 -4.78 -26.31
CA ALA A 209 -1.59 -3.66 -25.43
C ALA A 209 -2.87 -2.95 -25.90
N ALA A 210 -3.13 -2.87 -27.21
CA ALA A 210 -4.31 -2.22 -27.78
C ALA A 210 -5.59 -3.08 -27.78
N SER A 211 -5.46 -4.39 -27.57
CA SER A 211 -6.59 -5.33 -27.48
C SER A 211 -6.96 -5.70 -26.03
N ALA A 212 -6.42 -4.96 -25.06
CA ALA A 212 -6.69 -5.04 -23.63
C ALA A 212 -7.89 -4.19 -23.19
#